data_AF-A0A447MY58-F1
#
_entry.id   AF-A0A447MY58-F1
#
_cell.length_a   1.000
_cell.length_b   1.000
_cell.length_c   1.000
_cell.angle_alpha   90.00
_cell.angle_beta   90.00
_cell.angle_gamma   90.00
#
_symmetry.space_group_name_H-M   'P 1'
#
loop_
_entity.id
_entity.type
_entity.pdbx_description
1 polymer ?
#
loop_
_entity_poly.entity_id
_entity_poly.type
_entity_poly.pdbx_seq_one_letter_code
_entity_poly.pdbx_strand_id
1 'polypeptide(L)'
;MINSPRVCIQVQSVYIEAQSSPDDERYVFAYTVTIRNLGRAPVQLLGRYWLITNGHGRETEVQGRRCGWRPAAHCAWRRVSVHQRRGN
;
A
#
# COMPACT_ATOMS: atom_id res chain seq x y z
N MET A 1 20.76 -19.56 17.82
CA MET A 1 20.09 -19.55 16.51
C MET A 1 19.08 -18.42 16.51
N ILE A 2 19.33 -17.33 15.75
CA ILE A 2 18.41 -16.19 15.69
C ILE A 2 17.23 -16.61 14.81
N ASN A 3 16.08 -16.83 15.45
CA ASN A 3 14.85 -17.25 14.78
C ASN A 3 14.17 -16.01 14.18
N SER A 4 14.78 -15.44 13.14
CA SER A 4 14.22 -14.27 12.46
C SER A 4 12.87 -14.62 11.83
N PRO A 5 11.81 -13.83 12.06
CA PRO A 5 10.52 -14.08 11.44
C PRO A 5 10.66 -14.05 9.91
N ARG A 6 10.18 -15.09 9.23
CA ARG A 6 10.19 -15.15 7.77
C ARG A 6 8.86 -14.65 7.25
N VAL A 7 8.81 -13.42 6.75
CA VAL A 7 7.60 -12.81 6.18
C VAL A 7 7.83 -12.51 4.71
N CYS A 8 6.92 -12.98 3.85
CA CYS A 8 6.92 -12.66 2.43
C CYS A 8 5.80 -11.66 2.14
N ILE A 9 6.11 -10.60 1.39
CA ILE A 9 5.18 -9.57 0.99
C ILE A 9 5.09 -9.57 -0.54
N GLN A 10 3.88 -9.64 -1.06
CA GLN A 10 3.60 -9.52 -2.49
C GLN A 10 2.62 -8.37 -2.69
N VAL A 11 2.89 -7.53 -3.70
CA VAL A 11 2.05 -6.38 -4.02
C VAL A 11 1.64 -6.47 -5.48
N GLN A 12 0.36 -6.30 -5.74
CA GLN A 12 -0.20 -6.15 -7.08
C GLN A 12 -0.87 -4.80 -7.17
N SER A 13 -0.55 -4.02 -8.21
CA SER A 13 -1.15 -2.71 -8.47
C SER A 13 -2.01 -2.75 -9.73
N VAL A 14 -3.06 -1.94 -9.74
CA VAL A 14 -3.94 -1.77 -10.90
C VAL A 14 -4.34 -0.30 -11.03
N TYR A 15 -4.29 0.22 -12.25
CA TYR A 15 -4.81 1.54 -12.59
C TYR A 15 -6.34 1.50 -12.70
N ILE A 16 -7.02 2.45 -12.07
CA ILE A 16 -8.48 2.54 -12.09
C ILE A 16 -8.89 3.72 -12.96
N GLU A 17 -9.06 3.44 -14.26
CA GLU A 17 -9.42 4.45 -15.26
C GLU A 17 -10.71 5.19 -14.89
N ALA A 18 -11.76 4.47 -14.47
CA ALA A 18 -13.06 5.05 -14.11
C ALA A 18 -13.04 6.08 -12.96
N GLN A 19 -11.92 6.22 -12.23
CA GLN A 19 -11.75 7.19 -11.15
C GLN A 19 -10.59 8.16 -11.39
N SER A 20 -9.94 8.01 -12.53
CA SER A 20 -8.82 8.82 -12.97
C SER A 20 -9.31 9.84 -13.99
N SER A 21 -8.65 10.99 -14.04
CA SER A 21 -8.85 12.03 -15.05
C SER A 21 -7.45 12.47 -15.48
N PRO A 22 -6.89 11.88 -16.56
CA PRO A 22 -5.55 12.24 -17.04
C PRO A 22 -5.43 13.72 -17.42
N ASP A 23 -6.51 14.30 -17.96
CA ASP A 23 -6.59 15.72 -18.32
C ASP A 23 -6.44 16.66 -17.11
N ASP A 24 -6.88 16.18 -15.93
CA ASP A 24 -6.73 16.88 -14.65
C ASP A 24 -5.50 16.39 -13.85
N GLU A 25 -4.60 15.63 -14.47
CA GLU A 25 -3.42 15.04 -13.83
C GLU A 25 -3.75 14.20 -12.58
N ARG A 26 -4.94 13.57 -12.60
CA ARG A 26 -5.46 12.75 -11.50
C ARG A 26 -5.39 11.28 -11.87
N TYR A 27 -4.52 10.54 -11.21
CA TYR A 27 -4.32 9.11 -11.44
C TYR A 27 -4.65 8.33 -10.18
N VAL A 28 -5.54 7.35 -10.30
CA VAL A 28 -6.00 6.51 -9.20
C VAL A 28 -5.51 5.08 -9.41
N PHE A 29 -4.82 4.57 -8.41
CA PHE A 29 -4.38 3.17 -8.37
C PHE A 29 -4.99 2.46 -7.16
N ALA A 30 -5.31 1.19 -7.36
CA ALA A 30 -5.59 0.27 -6.29
C ALA A 30 -4.42 -0.71 -6.15
N TYR A 31 -4.20 -1.18 -4.92
CA TYR A 31 -3.22 -2.22 -4.66
C TYR A 31 -3.78 -3.31 -3.75
N THR A 32 -3.32 -4.53 -3.99
CA THR A 32 -3.55 -5.67 -3.13
C THR A 32 -2.20 -6.10 -2.54
N VAL A 33 -2.10 -6.04 -1.21
CA VAL A 33 -0.92 -6.49 -0.47
C VAL A 33 -1.22 -7.83 0.18
N THR A 34 -0.46 -8.85 -0.19
CA THR A 34 -0.50 -10.18 0.43
C THR A 34 0.69 -10.33 1.35
N ILE A 35 0.43 -10.58 2.64
CA ILE A 35 1.47 -10.80 3.66
C ILE A 35 1.39 -12.25 4.12
N ARG A 36 2.46 -13.02 3.92
CA ARG A 36 2.54 -14.44 4.28
C ARG A 36 3.60 -14.65 5.34
N ASN A 37 3.22 -15.22 6.48
CA ASN A 37 4.16 -15.74 7.46
C ASN A 37 4.66 -17.11 7.00
N LEU A 38 5.95 -17.19 6.64
CA LEU A 38 6.67 -18.40 6.27
C LEU A 38 7.52 -18.94 7.44
N GLY A 39 7.46 -18.29 8.59
CA GLY A 39 8.13 -18.67 9.82
C GLY A 39 7.27 -19.62 10.66
N ARG A 40 7.91 -20.26 11.64
CA ARG A 40 7.24 -21.16 12.60
C ARG A 40 6.64 -20.41 13.80
N ALA A 41 7.13 -19.21 14.07
CA ALA A 41 6.60 -18.35 15.13
C ALA A 41 5.47 -17.45 14.58
N PRO A 42 4.41 -17.18 15.38
CA PRO A 42 3.39 -16.21 15.00
C PRO A 42 3.98 -14.81 14.86
N VAL A 43 3.45 -14.03 13.92
CA VAL A 43 3.86 -12.64 13.68
C VAL A 43 2.62 -11.73 13.69
N GLN A 44 2.83 -10.48 14.08
CA GLN A 44 1.77 -9.48 14.09
C GLN A 44 2.22 -8.24 13.30
N LEU A 45 1.38 -7.78 12.37
CA LEU A 45 1.60 -6.50 11.70
C LEU A 45 1.29 -5.36 12.66
N LEU A 46 2.34 -4.63 13.08
CA LEU A 46 2.19 -3.58 14.10
C LEU A 46 1.77 -2.22 13.51
N GLY A 47 2.19 -1.94 12.29
CA GLY A 47 1.92 -0.70 11.59
C GLY A 47 2.34 -0.82 10.13
N ARG A 48 1.93 0.16 9.32
CA ARG A 48 2.39 0.31 7.94
C ARG A 48 2.71 1.77 7.67
N TYR A 49 3.81 1.98 6.96
CA TYR A 49 4.26 3.26 6.45
C TYR A 49 4.39 3.12 4.94
N TRP A 50 3.81 4.07 4.22
CA TRP A 50 3.94 4.17 2.77
C TRP A 50 4.61 5.48 2.45
N LEU A 51 5.68 5.41 1.67
CA LEU A 51 6.27 6.54 0.98
C LEU A 51 5.89 6.42 -0.49
N ILE A 52 5.09 7.38 -0.97
CA ILE A 52 4.55 7.36 -2.33
C ILE A 52 5.19 8.49 -3.10
N THR A 53 5.99 8.16 -4.12
CA THR A 53 6.63 9.13 -4.99
C THR A 53 5.82 9.26 -6.28
N ASN A 54 5.44 10.49 -6.63
CA ASN A 54 4.76 10.75 -7.90
C ASN A 54 5.74 10.87 -9.07
N GLY A 55 5.23 11.03 -10.29
CA GLY A 55 6.05 11.14 -11.51
C GLY A 55 7.00 12.36 -11.55
N HIS A 56 6.81 13.35 -10.66
CA HIS A 56 7.67 14.52 -10.53
C HIS A 56 8.68 14.40 -9.37
N GLY A 57 8.79 13.22 -8.75
CA GLY A 57 9.68 13.00 -7.61
C GLY A 57 9.17 13.58 -6.29
N ARG A 58 7.93 14.08 -6.22
CA ARG A 58 7.34 14.54 -4.95
C ARG A 58 6.86 13.34 -4.14
N GLU A 59 7.24 13.32 -2.87
CA GLU A 59 6.92 12.26 -1.94
C GLU A 59 5.69 12.60 -1.09
N THR A 60 4.88 11.59 -0.79
CA THR A 60 3.74 11.67 0.11
C THR A 60 3.80 10.51 1.09
N GLU A 61 3.79 10.83 2.38
CA GLU A 61 3.77 9.84 3.43
C GLU A 61 2.33 9.48 3.82
N VAL A 62 2.05 8.19 3.89
CA VAL A 62 0.77 7.69 4.39
C VAL A 62 1.03 6.67 5.49
N GLN A 63 0.68 7.05 6.72
CA GLN A 63 0.73 6.16 7.88
C GLN A 63 -0.64 5.54 8.14
N GLY A 64 -0.68 4.27 8.50
CA GLY A 64 -1.90 3.56 8.84
C GLY A 64 -1.75 2.74 10.11
N ARG A 65 -2.52 3.09 11.17
CA ARG A 65 -2.68 2.24 12.35
C ARG A 65 -3.47 0.96 12.00
N ARG A 66 -3.37 -0.04 12.88
CA ARG A 66 -3.90 -1.40 12.67
C ARG A 66 -5.41 -1.35 12.44
N CYS A 67 -5.87 -1.96 11.35
CA CYS A 67 -7.19 -2.60 11.31
C CYS A 67 -6.95 -4.06 11.69
N GLY A 68 -7.69 -4.60 12.67
CA GLY A 68 -7.43 -5.91 13.30
C GLY A 68 -7.16 -7.04 12.29
N TRP A 69 -6.06 -7.75 12.47
CA TRP A 69 -5.65 -8.86 11.60
C TRP A 69 -6.49 -10.11 11.94
N ARG A 70 -7.34 -10.58 11.00
CA ARG A 70 -8.01 -11.89 11.04
C ARG A 70 -7.41 -12.77 9.93
N PRO A 71 -7.34 -14.12 10.06
CA PRO A 71 -6.63 -15.00 9.12
C PRO A 71 -7.20 -15.04 7.69
N ALA A 72 -8.32 -14.37 7.44
CA ALA A 72 -8.94 -14.18 6.12
C ALA A 72 -9.12 -12.70 5.74
N ALA A 73 -8.44 -11.78 6.44
CA ALA A 73 -8.56 -10.36 6.18
C ALA A 73 -7.80 -10.00 4.91
N HIS A 74 -8.51 -9.96 3.79
CA HIS A 74 -8.20 -9.02 2.73
C HIS A 74 -8.10 -7.66 3.40
N CYS A 75 -6.89 -7.15 3.62
CA CYS A 75 -6.67 -5.76 4.00
C CYS A 75 -7.15 -4.91 2.83
N ALA A 76 -8.46 -4.64 2.82
CA ALA A 76 -9.20 -4.07 1.72
C ALA A 76 -8.54 -2.77 1.22
N TRP A 77 -8.24 -2.78 -0.08
CA TRP A 77 -8.37 -1.67 -1.03
C TRP A 77 -8.09 -0.28 -0.44
N ARG A 78 -6.82 0.08 -0.30
CA ARG A 78 -6.49 1.51 -0.21
C ARG A 78 -6.40 2.06 -1.62
N ARG A 79 -7.47 2.73 -2.03
CA ARG A 79 -7.48 3.67 -3.16
C ARG A 79 -6.53 4.81 -2.81
N VAL A 80 -5.46 4.99 -3.57
CA VAL A 80 -4.62 6.19 -3.47
C VAL A 80 -4.94 7.06 -4.67
N SER A 81 -5.48 8.25 -4.38
CA SER A 81 -5.61 9.32 -5.37
C SER A 81 -4.33 10.13 -5.34
N VAL A 82 -3.56 10.10 -6.42
CA VAL A 82 -2.45 11.03 -6.60
C VAL A 82 -3.04 12.33 -7.14
N HIS A 83 -2.90 13.42 -6.40
CA HIS A 83 -3.28 14.77 -6.84
C HIS A 83 -2.02 15.54 -7.20
N GLN A 84 -1.89 15.89 -8.48
CA GLN A 84 -0.83 16.78 -8.95
C GLN A 84 -1.24 18.22 -8.65
N ARG A 85 -0.41 18.96 -7.90
CA ARG A 85 -0.53 20.42 -7.84
C ARG A 85 0.22 21.00 -9.04
N ARG A 86 -0.52 21.65 -9.95
CA ARG A 86 0.04 22.57 -10.96
C ARG A 86 1.04 23.50 -10.25
N GLY A 87 2.31 23.36 -10.59
CA GLY A 87 3.31 24.36 -10.27
C GLY A 87 3.16 25.51 -11.26
N ASN A 88 3.11 26.73 -10.73
CA ASN A 88 3.34 27.96 -11.49
C ASN A 88 4.83 28.09 -11.80
#